data_AF-A0A3P1SR04-F1
#
_entry.id   AF-A0A3P1SR04-F1
#
_cell.length_a   1.000
_cell.length_b   1.000
_cell.length_c   1.000
_cell.angle_alpha   90.00
_cell.angle_beta   90.00
_cell.angle_gamma   90.00
#
_symmetry.space_group_name_H-M   'P 1'
#
loop_
_entity.id
_entity.type
_entity.pdbx_description
1 polymer ?
#
loop_
_entity_poly.entity_id
_entity_poly.type
_entity_poly.pdbx_seq_one_letter_code
_entity_poly.pdbx_strand_id
1 'polypeptide(L)' 'MNELLQYRYDVLASLYWSPCTDKELNNRDFCKHLPLWYIHQILQTLECDGFIFERKDGVYKALKGKARIELNRRGYEID' A
#
# COMPACT_ATOMS: atom_id res chain seq x y z
N MET A 1 -16.86 -6.26 -7.36
CA MET A 1 -15.39 -6.28 -7.20
C MET A 1 -15.12 -6.21 -5.70
N ASN A 2 -14.28 -7.08 -5.15
CA ASN A 2 -14.13 -7.21 -3.69
C ASN A 2 -13.42 -5.95 -3.15
N GLU A 3 -14.13 -5.07 -2.43
CA GLU A 3 -13.60 -3.76 -1.98
C GLU A 3 -12.29 -3.90 -1.19
N LEU A 4 -12.16 -5.00 -0.45
CA LEU A 4 -10.94 -5.38 0.29
C LEU A 4 -9.71 -5.49 -0.63
N LEU A 5 -9.89 -6.01 -1.84
CA LEU A 5 -8.82 -6.17 -2.81
C LEU A 5 -8.41 -4.81 -3.38
N GLN A 6 -9.37 -3.91 -3.54
CA GLN A 6 -9.14 -2.56 -4.07
C GLN A 6 -8.28 -1.73 -3.11
N TYR A 7 -8.65 -1.67 -1.81
CA TYR A 7 -7.89 -0.93 -0.80
C TYR A 7 -6.44 -1.38 -0.70
N ARG A 8 -6.18 -2.69 -0.83
CA ARG A 8 -4.84 -3.23 -0.81
C ARG A 8 -3.96 -2.65 -1.94
N TYR A 9 -4.51 -2.54 -3.15
CA TYR A 9 -3.77 -1.99 -4.28
C TYR A 9 -3.70 -0.46 -4.27
N ASP A 10 -4.71 0.21 -3.73
CA ASP A 10 -4.66 1.66 -3.50
C ASP A 10 -3.55 2.02 -2.50
N VAL A 11 -3.41 1.26 -1.41
CA VAL A 11 -2.28 1.38 -0.46
C VAL A 11 -0.95 1.12 -1.16
N LEU A 12 -0.84 0.06 -1.96
CA LEU A 12 0.40 -0.24 -2.67
C LEU A 12 0.79 0.87 -3.66
N ALA A 13 -0.16 1.40 -4.44
CA ALA A 13 0.07 2.51 -5.36
C ALA A 13 0.48 3.79 -4.61
N SER A 14 -0.21 4.07 -3.51
CA SER A 14 0.07 5.18 -2.63
C SER A 14 1.50 5.15 -2.08
N LEU A 15 1.97 3.99 -1.61
CA LEU A 15 3.34 3.78 -1.10
C LEU A 15 4.39 3.70 -2.22
N TYR A 16 3.99 3.36 -3.44
CA TYR A 16 4.87 3.41 -4.62
C TYR A 16 5.26 4.84 -4.96
N TRP A 17 4.27 5.74 -4.99
CA TRP A 17 4.49 7.15 -5.32
C TRP A 17 5.03 7.97 -4.14
N SER A 18 4.52 7.72 -2.93
CA SER A 18 4.88 8.47 -1.75
C SER A 18 4.99 7.54 -0.54
N PRO A 19 6.21 7.08 -0.19
CA PRO A 19 6.48 6.36 1.04
C PRO A 19 5.96 7.14 2.26
N CYS A 20 5.34 6.46 3.20
CA CYS A 20 4.80 7.10 4.41
C CYS A 20 4.69 6.11 5.57
N THR A 21 4.46 6.65 6.77
CA THR A 21 4.12 5.87 7.97
C THR A 21 2.68 5.36 7.90
N ASP A 22 2.33 4.43 8.78
CA ASP A 22 0.96 3.92 8.97
C ASP A 22 -0.03 5.03 9.39
N LYS A 23 0.40 5.96 10.24
CA LYS A 23 -0.39 7.13 10.67
C LYS A 23 -0.68 8.07 9.51
N GLU A 24 0.30 8.37 8.68
CA GLU A 24 0.11 9.19 7.49
C GLU A 24 -0.77 8.49 6.45
N LEU A 25 -0.61 7.17 6.31
CA LEU A 25 -1.46 6.36 5.44
C LEU A 25 -2.92 6.40 5.90
N ASN A 26 -3.17 6.27 7.20
CA ASN A 26 -4.51 6.39 7.79
C ASN A 26 -5.14 7.76 7.50
N ASN A 27 -4.36 8.84 7.44
CA ASN A 27 -4.88 10.16 7.10
C ASN A 27 -5.22 10.36 5.60
N ARG A 28 -4.94 9.39 4.72
CA ARG A 28 -5.26 9.52 3.29
C ARG A 28 -6.76 9.32 3.05
N ASP A 29 -7.31 10.02 2.06
CA ASP A 29 -8.76 10.03 1.79
C ASP A 29 -9.38 8.65 1.57
N PHE A 30 -8.63 7.71 1.00
CA PHE A 30 -9.08 6.33 0.76
C PHE A 30 -8.83 5.38 1.93
N CYS A 31 -8.16 5.81 3.00
CA CYS A 31 -7.89 5.02 4.20
C CYS A 31 -8.47 5.60 5.48
N LYS A 32 -8.88 6.88 5.51
CA LYS A 32 -9.33 7.59 6.72
C LYS A 32 -10.57 7.02 7.42
N HIS A 33 -11.38 6.24 6.71
CA HIS A 33 -12.54 5.54 7.24
C HIS A 33 -12.21 4.10 7.67
N LEU A 34 -11.01 3.61 7.38
CA LEU A 34 -10.57 2.28 7.76
C LEU A 34 -9.98 2.32 9.17
N PRO A 35 -10.30 1.33 10.03
CA PRO A 35 -9.67 1.25 11.33
C PRO A 35 -8.17 0.91 11.19
N LEU A 36 -7.33 1.43 12.09
CA LEU A 36 -5.88 1.30 11.99
C LEU A 36 -5.40 -0.17 11.93
N TRP A 37 -6.04 -1.07 12.67
CA TRP A 37 -5.72 -2.50 12.64
C TRP A 37 -5.92 -3.12 11.24
N TYR A 38 -6.87 -2.59 10.46
CA TYR A 38 -7.14 -3.07 9.12
C TYR A 38 -6.09 -2.58 8.13
N ILE A 39 -5.62 -1.34 8.29
CA ILE A 39 -4.47 -0.80 7.55
C ILE A 39 -3.21 -1.65 7.84
N HIS A 40 -2.98 -2.01 9.11
CA HIS A 40 -1.87 -2.89 9.48
C HIS A 40 -1.97 -4.27 8.84
N GLN A 41 -3.16 -4.86 8.74
CA GLN A 41 -3.35 -6.12 8.00
C GLN A 41 -3.00 -6.00 6.51
N ILE A 42 -3.39 -4.89 5.87
CA ILE A 42 -3.03 -4.62 4.47
C ILE A 42 -1.51 -4.49 4.32
N LEU A 43 -0.86 -3.69 5.17
CA LEU A 43 0.58 -3.48 5.15
C LEU A 43 1.34 -4.80 5.35
N GLN A 44 0.94 -5.59 6.36
CA GLN A 44 1.53 -6.90 6.63
C GLN A 44 1.36 -7.84 5.43
N THR A 45 0.18 -7.86 4.80
CA THR A 45 -0.06 -8.69 3.61
C THR A 45 0.84 -8.26 2.45
N LEU A 46 0.96 -6.96 2.19
CA LEU A 46 1.82 -6.43 1.13
C LEU A 46 3.30 -6.69 1.40
N GLU A 47 3.72 -6.67 2.66
CA GLU A 47 5.10 -6.97 3.06
C GLU A 47 5.40 -8.47 2.94
N CYS A 48 4.52 -9.36 3.42
CA CYS A 48 4.64 -10.81 3.24
C CYS A 48 4.67 -11.20 1.75
N ASP A 49 3.88 -10.52 0.93
CA ASP A 49 3.88 -10.72 -0.53
C ASP A 49 5.09 -10.06 -1.21
N GLY A 50 5.97 -9.37 -0.48
CA GLY A 50 7.20 -8.77 -1.00
C GLY A 50 6.95 -7.61 -1.96
N PHE A 51 5.86 -6.87 -1.75
CA PHE A 51 5.56 -5.65 -2.51
C PHE A 51 6.07 -4.38 -1.81
N ILE A 52 6.15 -4.39 -0.49
CA ILE A 52 6.65 -3.28 0.32
C ILE A 52 7.65 -3.77 1.37
N PHE A 53 8.32 -2.83 2.03
CA PHE A 53 9.10 -3.09 3.24
C PHE A 53 8.98 -1.89 4.19
N GLU A 54 9.05 -2.16 5.49
CA GLU A 54 9.17 -1.12 6.51
C GLU A 54 10.63 -0.72 6.74
N ARG A 55 10.90 0.59 6.83
CA ARG A 55 12.20 1.13 7.22
C ARG A 55 12.29 1.24 8.74
N LYS A 56 13.52 1.41 9.27
CA LYS A 56 13.76 1.59 10.71
C LYS A 56 13.06 2.82 11.33
N ASP A 57 12.66 3.79 10.51
CA ASP A 57 11.92 4.99 10.90
C ASP A 57 10.39 4.81 10.83
N GLY A 58 9.89 3.60 10.56
CA GLY A 58 8.46 3.29 10.44
C GLY A 58 7.85 3.68 9.09
N VAL A 59 8.67 4.12 8.13
CA VAL A 59 8.20 4.49 6.79
C VAL A 59 8.10 3.23 5.92
N TYR A 60 6.91 2.97 5.38
CA TYR A 60 6.68 1.92 4.40
C TYR A 60 7.02 2.40 2.99
N LYS A 61 7.67 1.55 2.21
CA LYS A 61 8.04 1.85 0.81
C LYS A 61 7.80 0.66 -0.10
N ALA A 62 7.31 0.92 -1.31
CA ALA A 62 7.14 -0.13 -2.32
C ALA A 62 8.46 -0.58 -2.98
N LEU A 63 8.55 -1.87 -3.25
CA LEU A 63 9.59 -2.50 -4.07
C LEU A 63 9.23 -2.32 -5.54
N LYS A 64 9.83 -1.29 -6.17
CA LYS A 64 9.39 -0.76 -7.46
C LYS A 64 9.18 -1.81 -8.56
N GLY A 65 10.09 -2.78 -8.71
CA GLY A 65 9.98 -3.78 -9.78
C GLY A 65 8.70 -4.61 -9.70
N LYS A 66 8.50 -5.32 -8.59
CA LYS A 66 7.33 -6.20 -8.40
C LYS A 66 6.04 -5.40 -8.26
N ALA A 67 6.08 -4.29 -7.50
CA ALA A 67 4.92 -3.43 -7.31
C ALA A 67 4.42 -2.81 -8.62
N ARG A 68 5.33 -2.31 -9.48
CA ARG A 68 4.96 -1.74 -10.78
C ARG A 68 4.25 -2.74 -11.69
N ILE A 69 4.77 -3.96 -11.80
CA ILE A 69 4.17 -5.00 -12.65
C ILE A 69 2.73 -5.31 -12.19
N GLU A 70 2.55 -5.50 -10.89
CA GLU A 70 1.23 -5.81 -10.33
C GLU A 70 0.26 -4.63 -10.45
N LEU A 71 0.71 -3.40 -10.16
CA LEU A 71 -0.12 -2.21 -10.30
C LEU A 71 -0.53 -1.93 -11.75
N ASN A 72 0.36 -2.15 -12.72
CA ASN A 72 0.01 -2.07 -14.15
C ASN A 72 -1.00 -3.14 -14.57
N ARG A 73 -0.85 -4.37 -14.08
CA ARG A 73 -1.82 -5.45 -14.30
C ARG A 73 -3.21 -5.11 -13.74
N ARG A 74 -3.27 -4.26 -12.71
CA ARG A 74 -4.50 -3.80 -12.05
C ARG A 74 -5.05 -2.49 -12.63
N GLY A 75 -4.36 -1.85 -13.57
CA GLY A 75 -4.82 -0.65 -14.27
C GLY A 75 -4.41 0.70 -13.64
N TYR A 76 -3.40 0.74 -12.77
CA TYR A 76 -2.93 1.98 -12.12
C TYR A 76 -1.95 2.82 -12.96
N GLU A 77 -1.62 2.40 -14.18
CA GLU A 77 -0.74 3.10 -15.15
C GLU A 77 0.50 3.76 -14.52
N ILE A 78 1.49 2.94 -14.20
CA ILE A 78 2.74 3.34 -13.55
C ILE A 78 3.93 3.24 -14.51
N ASP A 79 4.53 4.41 -14.76
CA ASP A 79 5.72 4.64 -15.58
C ASP A 79 7.07 4.20 -14.97
#